data_AF-A0A7S4HWU5-F1
#
_entry.id   AF-A0A7S4HWU5-F1
#
_cell.length_a   1.000
_cell.length_b   1.000
_cell.length_c   1.000
_cell.angle_alpha   90.00
_cell.angle_beta   90.00
_cell.angle_gamma   90.00
#
_symmetry.space_group_name_H-M   'P 1'
#
loop_
_entity.id
_entity.type
_entity.pdbx_description
1 polymer ?
#
loop_
_entity_poly.entity_id
_entity_poly.type
_entity_poly.pdbx_seq_one_letter_code
_entity_poly.pdbx_strand_id
1 'polypeptide(L)'
;MRKRQRDVAATAIACLLVASAISSIIQANHTISAEQRNGIDDMRKPSARDVPKLTLPNVLLIGAQKGGSSALAAWLFDQGACRPKAFPGEPKSRSKEVHFFSNEQRYAKGIRFYARRFEHCGGKPLAMDATPNYLPYADRVKNVYDMAGGEQGDHLKIIMILREPVARELSLYNHKAKFYREDNVARISFWGDVVKKDGQLMTFGQFMARTVLRGVDPTTGTCKQPFHSYWWCFSLYSRPLRQWLDLFDNNQLLLLSYEELVRDEVMFRWRVQSFLGMNSTHALSRRIEPANTQNSKHKLSLPPCQIQSKLSTAFEKANEDLYELLSTKIEPSMEQHPFPKFVLSNCTAGKSIIKSGTAEEILL
;
A
#
# COMPACT_ATOMS: atom_id res chain seq x y z
N MET A 1 -11.68 -15.67 73.93
CA MET A 1 -10.37 -16.32 73.63
C MET A 1 -10.46 -17.59 72.76
N ARG A 2 -11.53 -18.41 72.79
CA ARG A 2 -11.62 -19.65 71.99
C ARG A 2 -11.82 -19.50 70.46
N LYS A 3 -12.21 -18.32 69.96
CA LYS A 3 -12.42 -18.08 68.51
C LYS A 3 -11.10 -17.79 67.77
N ARG A 4 -10.23 -16.97 68.35
CA ARG A 4 -8.88 -16.64 67.82
C ARG A 4 -7.95 -17.86 67.70
N GLN A 5 -8.05 -18.86 68.58
CA GLN A 5 -7.22 -20.08 68.48
C GLN A 5 -7.67 -21.03 67.36
N ARG A 6 -8.95 -21.02 66.98
CA ARG A 6 -9.46 -21.83 65.86
C ARG A 6 -9.05 -21.26 64.50
N ASP A 7 -9.03 -19.93 64.38
CA ASP A 7 -8.67 -19.26 63.14
C ASP A 7 -7.16 -19.41 62.83
N VAL A 8 -6.28 -19.34 63.84
CA VAL A 8 -4.83 -19.55 63.66
C VAL A 8 -4.50 -21.00 63.28
N ALA A 9 -5.24 -21.98 63.84
CA ALA A 9 -5.06 -23.39 63.48
C ALA A 9 -5.52 -23.68 62.03
N ALA A 10 -6.62 -23.06 61.58
CA ALA A 10 -7.11 -23.22 60.21
C ALA A 10 -6.15 -22.63 59.16
N THR A 11 -5.52 -21.49 59.46
CA THR A 11 -4.52 -20.87 58.56
C THR A 11 -3.22 -21.68 58.49
N ALA A 12 -2.78 -22.27 59.61
CA ALA A 12 -1.59 -23.12 59.62
C ALA A 12 -1.77 -24.43 58.82
N ILE A 13 -2.96 -25.05 58.91
CA ILE A 13 -3.29 -26.26 58.14
C ILE A 13 -3.37 -25.96 56.63
N ALA A 14 -3.93 -24.81 56.24
CA ALA A 14 -3.97 -24.40 54.84
C ALA A 14 -2.57 -24.16 54.25
N CYS A 15 -1.64 -23.56 55.00
CA CYS A 15 -0.25 -23.38 54.55
C CYS A 15 0.51 -24.70 54.41
N LEU A 16 0.28 -25.67 55.31
CA LEU A 16 0.92 -27.00 55.23
C LEU A 16 0.42 -27.81 54.02
N LEU A 17 -0.86 -27.70 53.67
CA LEU A 17 -1.42 -28.37 52.49
C LEU A 17 -0.89 -27.78 51.16
N VAL A 18 -0.70 -26.46 51.10
CA VAL A 18 -0.11 -25.80 49.92
C VAL A 18 1.37 -26.14 49.77
N ALA A 19 2.14 -26.20 50.87
CA ALA A 19 3.54 -26.59 50.83
C ALA A 19 3.72 -28.06 50.41
N SER A 20 2.86 -28.96 50.88
CA SER A 20 2.83 -30.37 50.45
C SER A 20 2.51 -30.52 48.96
N ALA A 21 1.53 -29.77 48.44
CA ALA A 21 1.17 -29.81 47.02
C ALA A 21 2.31 -29.30 46.10
N ILE A 22 3.02 -28.24 46.53
CA ILE A 22 4.16 -27.70 45.77
C ILE A 22 5.34 -28.67 45.77
N SER A 23 5.61 -29.36 46.88
CA SER A 23 6.68 -30.36 46.96
C SER A 23 6.40 -31.57 46.06
N SER A 24 5.16 -32.05 46.01
CA SER A 24 4.73 -33.14 45.11
C SER A 24 4.83 -32.77 43.63
N ILE A 25 4.55 -31.51 43.25
CA ILE A 25 4.70 -31.03 41.87
C ILE A 25 6.19 -30.91 41.48
N ILE A 26 7.06 -30.48 42.40
CA ILE A 26 8.50 -30.38 42.15
C ILE A 26 9.13 -31.78 42.01
N GLN A 27 8.72 -32.76 42.83
CA GLN A 27 9.19 -34.14 42.70
C GLN A 27 8.68 -34.84 41.43
N ALA A 28 7.46 -34.55 40.98
CA ALA A 28 6.93 -35.06 39.71
C ALA A 28 7.67 -34.49 38.48
N ASN A 29 8.09 -33.21 38.53
CA ASN A 29 8.87 -32.61 37.45
C ASN A 29 10.33 -33.10 37.40
N HIS A 30 10.91 -33.51 38.54
CA HIS A 30 12.27 -34.06 38.58
C HIS A 30 12.36 -35.53 38.13
N THR A 31 11.28 -36.32 38.24
CA THR A 31 11.26 -37.73 37.81
C THR A 31 11.03 -37.90 36.30
N ILE A 32 10.37 -36.94 35.63
CA ILE A 32 10.13 -37.00 34.18
C ILE A 32 11.41 -36.70 33.37
N SER A 33 12.46 -36.12 33.97
CA SER A 33 13.68 -35.70 33.26
C SER A 33 14.77 -36.79 33.10
N ALA A 34 14.62 -37.97 33.70
CA ALA A 34 15.72 -38.95 33.78
C ALA A 34 15.55 -40.20 32.89
N GLU A 35 14.34 -40.60 32.49
CA GLU A 35 14.10 -41.87 31.80
C GLU A 35 13.93 -41.81 30.27
N GLN A 36 13.97 -40.63 29.64
CA GLN A 36 13.88 -40.51 28.16
C GLN A 36 15.22 -40.26 27.46
N ARG A 37 16.36 -40.64 28.07
CA ARG A 37 17.71 -40.38 27.52
C ARG A 37 18.37 -41.51 26.73
N ASN A 38 17.69 -42.62 26.45
CA ASN A 38 18.26 -43.69 25.62
C ASN A 38 17.37 -43.97 24.40
N GLY A 39 17.73 -43.40 23.25
CA GLY A 39 17.15 -43.80 21.95
C GLY A 39 16.83 -42.69 20.94
N ILE A 40 17.66 -41.64 20.82
CA ILE A 40 17.64 -40.74 19.63
C ILE A 40 19.09 -40.50 19.22
N ASP A 41 19.64 -41.49 18.52
CA ASP A 41 20.83 -41.29 17.69
C ASP A 41 20.37 -40.73 16.34
N ASP A 42 21.09 -39.74 15.85
CA ASP A 42 20.93 -39.02 14.57
C ASP A 42 19.66 -38.17 14.33
N MET A 43 19.54 -37.06 15.08
CA MET A 43 18.92 -35.84 14.51
C MET A 43 20.01 -34.81 14.27
N ARG A 44 20.65 -34.91 13.10
CA ARG A 44 21.43 -33.82 12.50
C ARG A 44 20.63 -32.52 12.60
N LYS A 45 21.08 -31.57 13.42
CA LYS A 45 20.58 -30.18 13.39
C LYS A 45 20.64 -29.70 11.94
N PRO A 46 19.52 -29.25 11.34
CA PRO A 46 19.58 -28.75 9.97
C PRO A 46 20.61 -27.64 9.95
N SER A 47 21.59 -27.81 9.08
CA SER A 47 22.62 -26.80 8.89
C SER A 47 21.93 -25.55 8.33
N ALA A 48 22.52 -24.35 8.49
CA ALA A 48 21.99 -23.13 7.87
C ALA A 48 21.82 -23.24 6.32
N ARG A 49 22.30 -24.32 5.71
CA ARG A 49 22.17 -24.66 4.28
C ARG A 49 20.87 -25.40 3.93
N ASP A 50 20.06 -25.83 4.90
CA ASP A 50 18.86 -26.66 4.68
C ASP A 50 17.53 -25.88 4.83
N VAL A 51 17.57 -24.56 5.03
CA VAL A 51 16.35 -23.73 5.01
C VAL A 51 16.02 -23.39 3.55
N PRO A 52 14.84 -23.77 3.03
CA PRO A 52 14.44 -23.40 1.68
C PRO A 52 14.53 -21.87 1.51
N LYS A 53 15.32 -21.42 0.54
CA LYS A 53 15.42 -20.00 0.18
C LYS A 53 14.02 -19.49 -0.11
N LEU A 54 13.56 -18.49 0.64
CA LEU A 54 12.24 -17.90 0.45
C LEU A 54 12.26 -17.07 -0.81
N THR A 55 11.39 -17.41 -1.77
CA THR A 55 11.20 -16.61 -2.98
C THR A 55 10.10 -15.58 -2.74
N LEU A 56 10.47 -14.30 -2.81
CA LEU A 56 9.56 -13.16 -2.74
C LEU A 56 9.14 -12.72 -4.14
N PRO A 57 8.04 -11.95 -4.29
CA PRO A 57 7.74 -11.29 -5.56
C PRO A 57 8.88 -10.33 -5.92
N ASN A 58 9.20 -10.22 -7.20
CA ASN A 58 10.24 -9.30 -7.69
C ASN A 58 9.67 -8.01 -8.28
N VAL A 59 8.34 -7.85 -8.29
CA VAL A 59 7.66 -6.62 -8.69
C VAL A 59 6.68 -6.17 -7.60
N LEU A 60 6.75 -4.90 -7.20
CA LEU A 60 5.77 -4.28 -6.31
C LEU A 60 5.09 -3.11 -7.01
N LEU A 61 3.76 -3.13 -7.12
CA LEU A 61 2.98 -1.96 -7.53
C LEU A 61 2.41 -1.29 -6.28
N ILE A 62 3.16 -0.32 -5.76
CA ILE A 62 3.04 0.18 -4.38
C ILE A 62 2.05 1.32 -4.21
N GLY A 63 1.58 1.94 -5.29
CA GLY A 63 0.75 3.12 -5.20
C GLY A 63 0.57 3.90 -6.49
N ALA A 64 -0.08 5.07 -6.42
CA ALA A 64 -0.92 5.46 -5.28
C ALA A 64 -2.33 4.86 -5.39
N GLN A 65 -3.01 4.66 -4.26
CA GLN A 65 -4.42 4.26 -4.29
C GLN A 65 -5.22 5.27 -5.13
N LYS A 66 -6.05 4.75 -6.05
CA LYS A 66 -6.83 5.52 -7.04
C LYS A 66 -6.01 6.20 -8.16
N GLY A 67 -4.73 5.85 -8.28
CA GLY A 67 -3.84 6.26 -9.36
C GLY A 67 -3.85 5.35 -10.59
N GLY A 68 -4.81 4.42 -10.75
CA GLY A 68 -4.86 3.52 -11.92
C GLY A 68 -4.19 2.15 -11.74
N SER A 69 -3.69 1.85 -10.54
CA SER A 69 -2.97 0.60 -10.23
C SER A 69 -3.72 -0.70 -10.61
N SER A 70 -5.06 -0.71 -10.53
CA SER A 70 -5.82 -1.91 -10.89
C SER A 70 -5.82 -2.19 -12.39
N ALA A 71 -5.78 -1.14 -13.22
CA ALA A 71 -5.72 -1.30 -14.68
C ALA A 71 -4.35 -1.85 -15.08
N LEU A 72 -3.27 -1.26 -14.55
CA LEU A 72 -1.91 -1.74 -14.76
C LEU A 72 -1.72 -3.18 -14.25
N ALA A 73 -2.19 -3.49 -13.04
CA ALA A 73 -2.07 -4.84 -12.47
C ALA A 73 -2.79 -5.89 -13.33
N ALA A 74 -4.04 -5.61 -13.74
CA ALA A 74 -4.80 -6.51 -14.60
C ALA A 74 -4.07 -6.76 -15.92
N TRP A 75 -3.59 -5.69 -16.56
CA TRP A 75 -2.83 -5.79 -17.80
C TRP A 75 -1.54 -6.61 -17.65
N LEU A 76 -0.72 -6.35 -16.61
CA LEU A 76 0.51 -7.13 -16.35
C LEU A 76 0.21 -8.61 -16.08
N PHE A 77 -0.87 -8.92 -15.37
CA PHE A 77 -1.28 -10.31 -15.16
C PHE A 77 -1.75 -10.99 -16.46
N ASP A 78 -2.41 -10.25 -17.35
CA ASP A 78 -2.76 -10.73 -18.69
C ASP A 78 -1.52 -10.92 -19.58
N GLN A 79 -0.45 -10.16 -19.33
CA GLN A 79 0.86 -10.36 -19.97
C GLN A 79 1.68 -11.50 -19.32
N GLY A 80 1.12 -12.23 -18.35
CA GLY A 80 1.74 -13.43 -17.77
C GLY A 80 2.52 -13.20 -16.48
N ALA A 81 2.52 -11.98 -15.92
CA ALA A 81 3.03 -11.78 -14.57
C ALA A 81 2.25 -12.63 -13.56
N CYS A 82 2.97 -13.31 -12.67
CA CYS A 82 2.34 -14.13 -11.65
C CYS A 82 1.65 -13.24 -10.60
N ARG A 83 0.42 -13.62 -10.24
CA ARG A 83 -0.40 -12.96 -9.21
C ARG A 83 -0.31 -13.70 -7.89
N PRO A 84 -0.49 -13.05 -6.73
CA PRO A 84 -0.52 -13.75 -5.46
C PRO A 84 -1.71 -14.72 -5.39
N LYS A 85 -1.56 -15.80 -4.63
CA LYS A 85 -2.66 -16.70 -4.29
C LYS A 85 -3.41 -16.17 -3.06
N ALA A 86 -4.71 -15.95 -3.18
CA ALA A 86 -5.59 -15.76 -2.01
C ALA A 86 -5.64 -17.06 -1.19
N PHE A 87 -5.54 -16.96 0.13
CA PHE A 87 -5.68 -18.13 1.01
C PHE A 87 -7.17 -18.45 1.24
N PRO A 88 -7.51 -19.69 1.64
CA PRO A 88 -8.89 -20.05 1.98
C PRO A 88 -9.50 -19.06 2.97
N GLY A 89 -10.75 -18.65 2.71
CA GLY A 89 -11.49 -17.68 3.53
C GLY A 89 -11.15 -16.21 3.27
N GLU A 90 -10.20 -15.90 2.39
CA GLU A 90 -9.90 -14.51 2.03
C GLU A 90 -10.71 -14.00 0.83
N PRO A 91 -11.00 -12.68 0.76
CA PRO A 91 -11.67 -12.12 -0.41
C PRO A 91 -10.79 -12.26 -1.66
N LYS A 92 -11.43 -12.39 -2.83
CA LYS A 92 -10.76 -12.50 -4.14
C LYS A 92 -9.79 -11.34 -4.42
N SER A 93 -10.00 -10.17 -3.81
CA SER A 93 -9.07 -9.04 -3.92
C SER A 93 -7.64 -9.38 -3.48
N ARG A 94 -7.45 -10.39 -2.61
CA ARG A 94 -6.12 -10.86 -2.18
C ARG A 94 -5.32 -11.56 -3.27
N SER A 95 -5.97 -11.92 -4.38
CA SER A 95 -5.27 -12.38 -5.60
C SER A 95 -4.68 -11.23 -6.43
N LYS A 96 -4.73 -10.00 -5.91
CA LYS A 96 -4.08 -8.80 -6.46
C LYS A 96 -3.37 -8.00 -5.35
N GLU A 97 -4.11 -7.66 -4.29
CA GLU A 97 -3.68 -6.84 -3.16
C GLU A 97 -3.44 -7.71 -1.92
N VAL A 98 -2.19 -8.08 -1.64
CA VAL A 98 -1.87 -8.94 -0.49
C VAL A 98 -2.08 -8.20 0.83
N HIS A 99 -1.83 -6.89 0.87
CA HIS A 99 -1.75 -6.08 2.10
C HIS A 99 -0.89 -6.74 3.18
N PHE A 100 0.27 -7.25 2.84
CA PHE A 100 1.22 -7.78 3.81
C PHE A 100 1.84 -6.65 4.63
N PHE A 101 2.48 -5.67 3.98
CA PHE A 101 3.15 -4.56 4.67
C PHE A 101 2.19 -3.54 5.29
N SER A 102 0.98 -3.38 4.71
CA SER A 102 0.00 -2.35 5.12
C SER A 102 -1.04 -2.81 6.14
N ASN A 103 -0.95 -4.06 6.63
CA ASN A 103 -1.85 -4.59 7.65
C ASN A 103 -1.05 -5.28 8.76
N GLU A 104 -1.10 -4.73 9.97
CA GLU A 104 -0.33 -5.22 11.12
C GLU A 104 -0.50 -6.72 11.37
N GLN A 105 -1.74 -7.21 11.35
CA GLN A 105 -2.03 -8.62 11.62
C GLN A 105 -1.45 -9.57 10.57
N ARG A 106 -1.29 -9.10 9.32
CA ARG A 106 -0.67 -9.88 8.25
C ARG A 106 0.83 -9.78 8.28
N TYR A 107 1.37 -8.59 8.55
CA TYR A 107 2.80 -8.38 8.73
C TYR A 107 3.36 -9.24 9.88
N ALA A 108 2.64 -9.30 11.00
CA ALA A 108 2.98 -10.12 12.16
C ALA A 108 3.02 -11.65 11.87
N LYS A 109 2.42 -12.12 10.78
CA LYS A 109 2.53 -13.53 10.35
C LYS A 109 3.89 -13.88 9.73
N GLY A 110 4.74 -12.87 9.52
CA GLY A 110 6.13 -13.02 9.11
C GLY A 110 6.32 -13.33 7.63
N ILE A 111 7.58 -13.27 7.20
CA ILE A 111 7.99 -13.39 5.81
C ILE A 111 7.53 -14.69 5.12
N ARG A 112 7.46 -15.81 5.85
CA ARG A 112 6.97 -17.08 5.30
C ARG A 112 5.50 -17.00 4.88
N PHE A 113 4.67 -16.28 5.63
CA PHE A 113 3.28 -16.04 5.24
C PHE A 113 3.19 -15.25 3.93
N TYR A 114 4.12 -14.32 3.72
CA TYR A 114 4.20 -13.55 2.49
C TYR A 114 4.70 -14.37 1.30
N ALA A 115 5.82 -15.07 1.46
CA ALA A 115 6.43 -15.92 0.42
C ALA A 115 5.46 -17.01 -0.09
N ARG A 116 4.69 -17.65 0.82
CA ARG A 116 3.67 -18.66 0.47
C ARG A 116 2.61 -18.18 -0.53
N ARG A 117 2.41 -16.86 -0.67
CA ARG A 117 1.51 -16.28 -1.68
C ARG A 117 2.00 -16.53 -3.11
N PHE A 118 3.30 -16.70 -3.28
CA PHE A 118 3.99 -16.75 -4.57
C PHE A 118 4.71 -18.08 -4.81
N GLU A 119 4.67 -19.04 -3.88
CA GLU A 119 5.28 -20.38 -4.08
C GLU A 119 4.82 -21.05 -5.39
N HIS A 120 3.54 -20.91 -5.74
CA HIS A 120 2.97 -21.45 -6.98
C HIS A 120 3.47 -20.76 -8.26
N CYS A 121 4.18 -19.63 -8.15
CA CYS A 121 4.74 -18.93 -9.31
C CYS A 121 5.94 -19.66 -9.90
N GLY A 122 6.54 -20.63 -9.19
CA GLY A 122 7.49 -21.59 -9.75
C GLY A 122 8.67 -20.96 -10.51
N GLY A 123 9.18 -19.82 -10.04
CA GLY A 123 10.29 -19.12 -10.71
C GLY A 123 9.93 -18.36 -11.99
N LYS A 124 8.63 -18.08 -12.23
CA LYS A 124 8.20 -17.17 -13.31
C LYS A 124 9.04 -15.87 -13.29
N PRO A 125 9.41 -15.33 -14.47
CA PRO A 125 10.27 -14.14 -14.55
C PRO A 125 9.72 -12.95 -13.77
N LEU A 126 8.39 -12.81 -13.71
CA LEU A 126 7.71 -11.74 -12.98
C LEU A 126 6.69 -12.34 -12.02
N ALA A 127 6.81 -12.01 -10.74
CA ALA A 127 5.81 -12.24 -9.70
C ALA A 127 5.54 -10.91 -8.99
N MET A 128 4.27 -10.50 -8.93
CA MET A 128 3.91 -9.14 -8.55
C MET A 128 2.92 -9.08 -7.40
N ASP A 129 3.22 -8.26 -6.40
CA ASP A 129 2.26 -7.79 -5.40
C ASP A 129 1.76 -6.39 -5.77
N ALA A 130 0.48 -6.26 -6.09
CA ALA A 130 -0.11 -5.01 -6.54
C ALA A 130 -0.97 -4.37 -5.44
N THR A 131 -0.33 -3.99 -4.33
CA THR A 131 -0.96 -3.33 -3.19
C THR A 131 -0.66 -1.82 -3.13
N PRO A 132 -1.60 -0.95 -3.53
CA PRO A 132 -1.39 0.51 -3.57
C PRO A 132 -1.24 1.18 -2.20
N ASN A 133 -1.51 0.43 -1.12
CA ASN A 133 -1.38 0.90 0.25
C ASN A 133 0.04 0.68 0.80
N TYR A 134 0.99 0.21 -0.01
CA TYR A 134 2.38 0.06 0.42
C TYR A 134 3.17 1.36 0.40
N LEU A 135 2.70 2.39 -0.29
CA LEU A 135 3.36 3.70 -0.35
C LEU A 135 3.94 4.21 1.00
N PRO A 136 3.26 4.09 2.16
CA PRO A 136 3.81 4.55 3.45
C PRO A 136 4.80 3.60 4.14
N TYR A 137 5.14 2.45 3.56
CA TYR A 137 5.78 1.32 4.25
C TYR A 137 7.08 0.86 3.58
N ALA A 138 7.86 1.81 3.05
CA ALA A 138 9.16 1.54 2.39
C ALA A 138 10.11 0.78 3.32
N ASP A 139 10.15 1.17 4.60
CA ASP A 139 10.92 0.54 5.68
C ASP A 139 10.58 -0.95 5.86
N ARG A 140 9.29 -1.28 5.90
CA ARG A 140 8.83 -2.67 6.07
C ARG A 140 9.19 -3.53 4.87
N VAL A 141 9.15 -2.95 3.67
CA VAL A 141 9.60 -3.63 2.45
C VAL A 141 11.10 -3.89 2.55
N LYS A 142 11.91 -2.85 2.79
CA LYS A 142 13.38 -2.99 2.90
C LYS A 142 13.76 -4.07 3.91
N ASN A 143 13.22 -4.00 5.12
CA ASN A 143 13.49 -4.98 6.18
C ASN A 143 13.16 -6.41 5.77
N VAL A 144 12.05 -6.64 5.05
CA VAL A 144 11.64 -7.98 4.64
C VAL A 144 12.50 -8.54 3.52
N TYR A 145 12.92 -7.71 2.56
CA TYR A 145 13.83 -8.15 1.50
C TYR A 145 15.24 -8.40 2.06
N ASP A 146 15.71 -7.57 2.99
CA ASP A 146 16.98 -7.80 3.70
C ASP A 146 16.95 -9.11 4.50
N MET A 147 15.83 -9.38 5.20
CA MET A 147 15.63 -10.64 5.92
C MET A 147 15.51 -11.87 5.01
N ALA A 148 14.98 -11.72 3.79
CA ALA A 148 14.94 -12.81 2.81
C ALA A 148 16.34 -13.22 2.36
N GLY A 149 17.27 -12.25 2.33
CA GLY A 149 18.64 -12.43 1.90
C GLY A 149 18.80 -12.77 0.42
N GLY A 150 20.06 -12.90 0.03
CA GLY A 150 20.46 -13.00 -1.38
C GLY A 150 20.14 -11.72 -2.16
N GLU A 151 20.15 -11.82 -3.49
CA GLU A 151 20.03 -10.66 -4.39
C GLU A 151 18.57 -10.27 -4.70
N GLN A 152 17.59 -10.75 -3.92
CA GLN A 152 16.17 -10.47 -4.19
C GLN A 152 15.82 -9.00 -3.95
N GLY A 153 16.47 -8.37 -2.97
CA GLY A 153 16.34 -6.95 -2.69
C GLY A 153 16.89 -6.11 -3.85
N ASP A 154 18.07 -6.45 -4.36
CA ASP A 154 18.78 -5.70 -5.41
C ASP A 154 18.03 -5.75 -6.75
N HIS A 155 17.36 -6.87 -7.03
CA HIS A 155 16.58 -7.06 -8.26
C HIS A 155 15.10 -6.67 -8.13
N LEU A 156 14.67 -6.15 -6.98
CA LEU A 156 13.29 -5.72 -6.78
C LEU A 156 12.95 -4.55 -7.70
N LYS A 157 11.84 -4.66 -8.43
CA LYS A 157 11.28 -3.60 -9.26
C LYS A 157 10.03 -3.02 -8.60
N ILE A 158 10.02 -1.72 -8.38
CA ILE A 158 8.98 -1.00 -7.65
C ILE A 158 8.35 -0.01 -8.63
N ILE A 159 7.03 -0.05 -8.76
CA ILE A 159 6.26 0.79 -9.67
C ILE A 159 5.26 1.61 -8.86
N MET A 160 5.18 2.90 -9.18
CA MET A 160 4.18 3.81 -8.63
C MET A 160 3.54 4.64 -9.74
N ILE A 161 2.21 4.70 -9.76
CA ILE A 161 1.46 5.60 -10.65
C ILE A 161 0.97 6.80 -9.85
N LEU A 162 1.38 7.99 -10.29
CA LEU A 162 0.98 9.27 -9.73
C LEU A 162 -0.17 9.86 -10.53
N ARG A 163 -1.17 10.34 -9.81
CA ARG A 163 -2.33 11.04 -10.38
C ARG A 163 -2.44 12.41 -9.73
N GLU A 164 -2.92 13.39 -10.49
CA GLU A 164 -3.25 14.72 -9.96
C GLU A 164 -4.05 14.58 -8.64
N PRO A 165 -3.56 15.17 -7.53
CA PRO A 165 -4.11 14.99 -6.18
C PRO A 165 -5.62 15.20 -6.07
N VAL A 166 -6.18 16.27 -6.65
CA VAL A 166 -7.61 16.58 -6.57
C VAL A 166 -8.45 15.53 -7.30
N ALA A 167 -8.02 15.10 -8.49
CA ALA A 167 -8.64 14.04 -9.26
C ALA A 167 -8.54 12.69 -8.54
N ARG A 168 -7.44 12.43 -7.83
CA ARG A 168 -7.27 11.25 -6.97
C ARG A 168 -8.27 11.26 -5.81
N GLU A 169 -8.42 12.38 -5.11
CA GLU A 169 -9.41 12.56 -4.03
C GLU A 169 -10.86 12.41 -4.52
N LEU A 170 -11.17 12.95 -5.70
CA LEU A 170 -12.47 12.74 -6.34
C LEU A 170 -12.73 11.26 -6.62
N SER A 171 -11.72 10.54 -7.11
CA SER A 171 -11.81 9.10 -7.34
C SER A 171 -12.02 8.32 -6.04
N LEU A 172 -11.35 8.71 -4.95
CA LEU A 172 -11.54 8.12 -3.62
C LEU A 172 -12.96 8.38 -3.08
N TYR A 173 -13.45 9.62 -3.17
CA TYR A 173 -14.81 9.98 -2.75
C TYR A 173 -15.85 9.16 -3.51
N ASN A 174 -15.78 9.12 -4.84
CA ASN A 174 -16.72 8.35 -5.66
C ASN A 174 -16.72 6.86 -5.28
N HIS A 175 -15.55 6.30 -4.99
CA HIS A 175 -15.40 4.92 -4.57
C HIS A 175 -16.06 4.68 -3.20
N LYS A 176 -15.78 5.50 -2.19
CA LYS A 176 -16.42 5.40 -0.86
C LYS A 176 -17.93 5.61 -0.93
N ALA A 177 -18.37 6.63 -1.65
CA ALA A 177 -19.78 6.93 -1.84
C ALA A 177 -20.54 5.80 -2.55
N LYS A 178 -19.90 5.08 -3.47
CA LYS A 178 -20.49 3.90 -4.11
C LYS A 178 -20.71 2.78 -3.09
N PHE A 179 -19.66 2.35 -2.42
CA PHE A 179 -19.75 1.26 -1.45
C PHE A 179 -20.75 1.58 -0.34
N TYR A 180 -20.77 2.82 0.16
CA TYR A 180 -21.77 3.22 1.16
C TYR A 180 -23.22 3.02 0.68
N ARG A 181 -23.51 3.28 -0.61
CA ARG A 181 -24.85 3.08 -1.19
C ARG A 181 -25.19 1.61 -1.43
N GLU A 182 -24.20 0.78 -1.74
CA GLU A 182 -24.39 -0.64 -2.07
C GLU A 182 -24.50 -1.52 -0.82
N ASP A 183 -23.73 -1.21 0.23
CA ASP A 183 -23.53 -2.12 1.35
C ASP A 183 -24.60 -1.94 2.46
N ASN A 184 -25.40 -0.87 2.44
CA ASN A 184 -26.46 -0.51 3.42
C ASN A 184 -26.10 -0.58 4.93
N VAL A 185 -24.86 -0.98 5.28
CA VAL A 185 -24.37 -1.12 6.65
C VAL A 185 -23.44 0.04 6.96
N ALA A 186 -24.00 1.04 7.64
CA ALA A 186 -23.27 2.20 8.13
C ALA A 186 -22.57 1.91 9.47
N ARG A 187 -21.39 2.52 9.62
CA ARG A 187 -20.66 2.88 10.88
C ARG A 187 -19.35 2.14 11.20
N ILE A 188 -19.04 0.98 10.60
CA ILE A 188 -17.80 0.21 10.95
C ILE A 188 -16.87 -0.06 9.76
N SER A 189 -17.30 0.17 8.51
CA SER A 189 -16.50 -0.12 7.32
C SER A 189 -15.64 1.07 6.85
N PHE A 190 -14.62 0.78 6.02
CA PHE A 190 -13.70 1.74 5.37
C PHE A 190 -14.40 2.97 4.76
N TRP A 191 -15.67 2.84 4.37
CA TRP A 191 -16.45 3.87 3.66
C TRP A 191 -17.26 4.78 4.60
N GLY A 192 -17.32 4.50 5.90
CA GLY A 192 -18.20 5.21 6.84
C GLY A 192 -17.84 6.69 7.11
N ASP A 193 -16.67 7.15 6.67
CA ASP A 193 -16.22 8.54 6.83
C ASP A 193 -16.80 9.49 5.77
N VAL A 194 -17.45 8.96 4.73
CA VAL A 194 -18.08 9.73 3.64
C VAL A 194 -19.48 10.26 4.01
N VAL A 195 -20.00 9.93 5.19
CA VAL A 195 -21.33 10.34 5.66
C VAL A 195 -21.29 11.22 6.89
N LYS A 196 -22.32 12.05 7.02
CA LYS A 196 -22.62 12.86 8.20
C LYS A 196 -23.08 11.98 9.36
N LYS A 197 -23.20 12.57 10.56
CA LYS A 197 -23.66 11.86 11.77
C LYS A 197 -25.08 11.29 11.64
N ASP A 198 -25.92 11.92 10.83
CA ASP A 198 -27.29 11.51 10.52
C ASP A 198 -27.38 10.42 9.43
N GLY A 199 -26.24 9.92 8.94
CA GLY A 199 -26.18 8.90 7.89
C GLY A 199 -26.34 9.44 6.46
N GLN A 200 -26.54 10.75 6.28
CA GLN A 200 -26.60 11.33 4.94
C GLN A 200 -25.20 11.38 4.30
N LEU A 201 -25.14 11.02 3.02
CA LEU A 201 -23.93 11.15 2.24
C LEU A 201 -23.49 12.62 2.16
N MET A 202 -22.23 12.90 2.47
CA MET A 202 -21.65 14.24 2.30
C MET A 202 -21.51 14.57 0.81
N THR A 203 -21.62 15.83 0.45
CA THR A 203 -21.12 16.28 -0.86
C THR A 203 -19.60 16.14 -0.93
N PHE A 204 -19.02 16.14 -2.13
CA PHE A 204 -17.56 16.12 -2.28
C PHE A 204 -16.89 17.28 -1.51
N GLY A 205 -17.46 18.49 -1.59
CA GLY A 205 -16.94 19.65 -0.85
C GLY A 205 -17.00 19.48 0.67
N GLN A 206 -18.09 18.92 1.21
CA GLN A 206 -18.21 18.62 2.64
C GLN A 206 -17.21 17.56 3.10
N PHE A 207 -17.04 16.51 2.30
CA PHE A 207 -16.06 15.45 2.57
C PHE A 207 -14.64 16.02 2.60
N MET A 208 -14.27 16.81 1.59
CA MET A 208 -12.96 17.48 1.49
C MET A 208 -12.71 18.50 2.60
N ALA A 209 -13.74 19.24 3.01
CA ALA A 209 -13.65 20.15 4.15
C ALA A 209 -13.39 19.42 5.48
N ARG A 210 -13.88 18.18 5.62
CA ARG A 210 -13.65 17.34 6.80
C ARG A 210 -12.29 16.65 6.76
N THR A 211 -11.80 16.30 5.57
CA THR A 211 -10.59 15.50 5.36
C THR A 211 -9.40 16.39 4.96
N VAL A 212 -9.16 16.57 3.67
CA VAL A 212 -7.98 17.25 3.11
C VAL A 212 -7.80 18.66 3.69
N LEU A 213 -8.82 19.51 3.64
CA LEU A 213 -8.69 20.92 4.03
C LEU A 213 -8.45 21.13 5.54
N ARG A 214 -8.74 20.12 6.37
CA ARG A 214 -8.40 20.13 7.79
C ARG A 214 -7.09 19.42 8.09
N GLY A 215 -6.82 18.34 7.36
CA GLY A 215 -5.74 17.39 7.62
C GLY A 215 -4.42 17.72 6.92
N VAL A 216 -4.43 18.54 5.87
CA VAL A 216 -3.22 18.99 5.18
C VAL A 216 -2.82 20.37 5.69
N ASP A 217 -1.53 20.55 5.93
CA ASP A 217 -0.92 21.84 6.20
C ASP A 217 -0.41 22.43 4.87
N PRO A 218 -1.04 23.51 4.35
CA PRO A 218 -0.70 24.05 3.03
C PRO A 218 0.66 24.77 3.01
N THR A 219 1.16 25.21 4.16
CA THR A 219 2.45 25.93 4.27
C THR A 219 3.62 24.96 4.20
N THR A 220 3.47 23.78 4.80
CA THR A 220 4.51 22.76 4.83
C THR A 220 4.31 21.64 3.80
N GLY A 221 3.13 21.54 3.17
CA GLY A 221 2.78 20.44 2.28
C GLY A 221 2.66 19.09 2.99
N THR A 222 2.43 19.08 4.30
CA THR A 222 2.43 17.85 5.12
C THR A 222 1.05 17.46 5.64
N CYS A 223 0.92 16.18 6.02
CA CYS A 223 -0.24 15.68 6.75
C CYS A 223 -0.07 16.04 8.24
N LYS A 224 -1.09 16.66 8.85
CA LYS A 224 -1.13 16.98 10.29
C LYS A 224 -1.28 15.75 11.19
N GLN A 225 -1.50 14.59 10.59
CA GLN A 225 -1.73 13.32 11.27
C GLN A 225 -0.70 12.29 10.77
N PRO A 226 -0.51 11.15 11.46
CA PRO A 226 0.35 10.09 10.95
C PRO A 226 -0.11 9.62 9.56
N PHE A 227 0.81 9.61 8.58
CA PHE A 227 0.51 9.42 7.15
C PHE A 227 -0.27 8.13 6.86
N HIS A 228 0.07 7.04 7.55
CA HIS A 228 -0.56 5.73 7.37
C HIS A 228 -1.98 5.63 7.97
N SER A 229 -2.41 6.62 8.76
CA SER A 229 -3.69 6.58 9.46
C SER A 229 -4.86 7.12 8.63
N TYR A 230 -4.59 7.87 7.55
CA TYR A 230 -5.63 8.60 6.84
C TYR A 230 -5.44 8.65 5.31
N TRP A 231 -6.47 8.20 4.59
CA TRP A 231 -6.48 8.03 3.13
C TRP A 231 -6.26 9.31 2.32
N TRP A 232 -6.59 10.48 2.89
CA TRP A 232 -6.40 11.78 2.23
C TRP A 232 -4.95 12.26 2.24
N CYS A 233 -4.10 11.68 3.09
CA CYS A 233 -2.67 11.99 3.09
C CYS A 233 -1.93 11.25 1.96
N PHE A 234 -2.55 10.23 1.35
CA PHE A 234 -1.96 9.48 0.23
C PHE A 234 -1.84 10.29 -1.06
N SER A 235 -2.39 11.51 -1.11
CA SER A 235 -2.17 12.49 -2.19
C SER A 235 -0.90 13.33 -2.00
N LEU A 236 -0.26 13.28 -0.82
CA LEU A 236 0.98 13.99 -0.52
C LEU A 236 2.16 13.06 -0.85
N TYR A 237 2.57 13.02 -2.11
CA TYR A 237 3.49 12.00 -2.60
C TYR A 237 4.97 12.22 -2.19
N SER A 238 5.39 13.47 -2.01
CA SER A 238 6.82 13.84 -1.83
C SER A 238 7.49 13.10 -0.68
N ARG A 239 6.91 13.14 0.52
CA ARG A 239 7.50 12.55 1.73
C ARG A 239 7.61 11.02 1.70
N PRO A 240 6.53 10.24 1.43
CA PRO A 240 6.68 8.79 1.35
C PRO A 240 7.61 8.40 0.20
N LEU A 241 7.57 9.10 -0.94
CA LEU A 241 8.46 8.82 -2.05
C LEU A 241 9.93 9.04 -1.70
N ARG A 242 10.26 10.09 -0.95
CA ARG A 242 11.62 10.30 -0.45
C ARG A 242 12.12 9.09 0.34
N GLN A 243 11.29 8.50 1.20
CA GLN A 243 11.67 7.29 1.94
C GLN A 243 11.96 6.09 1.03
N TRP A 244 11.25 5.95 -0.09
CA TRP A 244 11.58 4.93 -1.08
C TRP A 244 12.92 5.19 -1.75
N LEU A 245 13.18 6.44 -2.14
CA LEU A 245 14.44 6.85 -2.78
C LEU A 245 15.64 6.78 -1.82
N ASP A 246 15.42 6.94 -0.52
CA ASP A 246 16.48 6.81 0.50
C ASP A 246 16.84 5.33 0.78
N LEU A 247 15.94 4.39 0.48
CA LEU A 247 16.08 2.96 0.84
C LEU A 247 16.33 2.02 -0.34
N PHE A 248 16.00 2.44 -1.56
CA PHE A 248 16.12 1.65 -2.78
C PHE A 248 16.82 2.47 -3.87
N ASP A 249 17.59 1.81 -4.72
CA ASP A 249 18.27 2.48 -5.83
C ASP A 249 17.24 3.10 -6.80
N ASN A 250 17.58 4.25 -7.40
CA ASN A 250 16.70 4.92 -8.35
C ASN A 250 16.29 3.99 -9.52
N ASN A 251 17.18 3.10 -9.95
CA ASN A 251 16.95 2.09 -10.99
C ASN A 251 15.94 0.98 -10.61
N GLN A 252 15.55 0.92 -9.34
CA GLN A 252 14.54 0.01 -8.81
C GLN A 252 13.16 0.65 -8.74
N LEU A 253 13.03 1.96 -8.96
CA LEU A 253 11.76 2.68 -8.78
C LEU A 253 11.33 3.38 -10.07
N LEU A 254 10.24 2.92 -10.69
CA LEU A 254 9.61 3.57 -11.83
C LEU A 254 8.36 4.35 -11.40
N LEU A 255 8.35 5.63 -11.70
CA LEU A 255 7.24 6.55 -11.51
C LEU A 255 6.54 6.81 -12.83
N LEU A 256 5.21 6.65 -12.81
CA LEU A 256 4.37 6.73 -14.00
C LEU A 256 3.31 7.81 -13.81
N SER A 257 2.98 8.51 -14.90
CA SER A 257 1.90 9.48 -14.93
C SER A 257 0.58 8.80 -15.28
N TYR A 258 -0.44 8.98 -14.45
CA TYR A 258 -1.80 8.57 -14.79
C TYR A 258 -2.32 9.33 -16.04
N GLU A 259 -1.84 10.55 -16.28
CA GLU A 259 -2.25 11.31 -17.46
C GLU A 259 -1.67 10.70 -18.74
N GLU A 260 -0.42 10.19 -18.69
CA GLU A 260 0.18 9.46 -19.81
C GLU A 260 -0.60 8.16 -20.08
N LEU A 261 -1.02 7.43 -19.04
CA LEU A 261 -1.89 6.27 -19.21
C LEU A 261 -3.18 6.60 -19.98
N VAL A 262 -3.75 7.79 -19.79
CA VAL A 262 -4.99 8.21 -20.45
C VAL A 262 -4.74 8.74 -21.86
N ARG A 263 -3.67 9.51 -22.08
CA ARG A 263 -3.41 10.21 -23.35
C ARG A 263 -2.53 9.44 -24.32
N ASP A 264 -1.54 8.73 -23.81
CA ASP A 264 -0.54 7.99 -24.57
C ASP A 264 -0.24 6.65 -23.88
N GLU A 265 -1.25 5.79 -23.94
CA GLU A 265 -1.20 4.47 -23.33
C GLU A 265 -0.11 3.57 -23.98
N VAL A 266 0.28 3.84 -25.23
CA VAL A 266 1.37 3.12 -25.92
C VAL A 266 2.71 3.42 -25.26
N MET A 267 3.03 4.70 -25.05
CA MET A 267 4.25 5.09 -24.34
C MET A 267 4.23 4.62 -22.90
N PHE A 268 3.09 4.76 -22.20
CA PHE A 268 2.95 4.26 -20.83
C PHE A 268 3.31 2.76 -20.72
N ARG A 269 2.77 1.92 -21.62
CA ARG A 269 3.12 0.49 -21.66
C ARG A 269 4.59 0.26 -21.97
N TRP A 270 5.14 0.99 -22.95
CA TRP A 270 6.55 0.86 -23.32
C TRP A 270 7.48 1.11 -22.13
N ARG A 271 7.21 2.14 -21.31
CA ARG A 271 7.98 2.41 -20.09
C ARG A 271 7.93 1.25 -19.11
N VAL A 272 6.73 0.71 -18.85
CA VAL A 272 6.55 -0.44 -17.97
C VAL A 272 7.29 -1.68 -18.49
N GLN A 273 7.14 -2.01 -19.77
CA GLN A 273 7.78 -3.17 -20.39
C GLN A 273 9.30 -3.05 -20.34
N SER A 274 9.83 -1.87 -20.70
CA SER A 274 11.26 -1.59 -20.69
C SER A 274 11.84 -1.72 -19.28
N PHE A 275 11.15 -1.18 -18.27
CA PHE A 275 11.59 -1.26 -16.88
C PHE A 275 11.58 -2.68 -16.30
N LEU A 276 10.60 -3.49 -16.71
CA LEU A 276 10.47 -4.89 -16.30
C LEU A 276 11.29 -5.87 -17.16
N GLY A 277 12.03 -5.37 -18.17
CA GLY A 277 12.80 -6.22 -19.07
C GLY A 277 11.95 -7.18 -19.92
N MET A 278 10.71 -6.77 -20.24
CA MET A 278 9.82 -7.58 -21.06
C MET A 278 10.21 -7.45 -22.55
N ASN A 279 10.43 -8.58 -23.23
CA ASN A 279 10.79 -8.59 -24.65
C ASN A 279 9.70 -7.94 -25.53
N SER A 280 10.13 -7.16 -26.52
CA SER A 280 9.26 -6.40 -27.44
C SER A 280 8.35 -7.26 -28.33
N THR A 281 8.53 -8.57 -28.38
CA THR A 281 7.63 -9.50 -29.10
C THR A 281 6.22 -9.56 -28.51
N HIS A 282 6.02 -9.01 -27.31
CA HIS A 282 4.70 -8.70 -26.75
C HIS A 282 4.03 -7.45 -27.38
N ALA A 283 4.51 -6.95 -28.53
CA ALA A 283 3.94 -5.82 -29.27
C ALA A 283 2.47 -6.01 -29.69
N LEU A 284 1.93 -7.23 -29.63
CA LEU A 284 0.49 -7.53 -29.77
C LEU A 284 -0.28 -7.50 -28.44
N SER A 285 0.33 -6.99 -27.36
CA SER A 285 -0.30 -6.89 -26.05
C SER A 285 -1.60 -6.08 -26.15
N ARG A 286 -2.65 -6.62 -25.51
CA ARG A 286 -3.95 -5.96 -25.41
C ARG A 286 -3.77 -4.58 -24.75
N ARG A 287 -4.62 -3.63 -25.14
CA ARG A 287 -4.69 -2.31 -24.50
C ARG A 287 -4.93 -2.44 -23.00
N ILE A 288 -4.43 -1.49 -22.21
CA ILE A 288 -4.80 -1.38 -20.81
C ILE A 288 -6.27 -0.95 -20.74
N GLU A 289 -7.13 -1.90 -20.39
CA GLU A 289 -8.55 -1.61 -20.22
C GLU A 289 -8.80 -0.79 -18.95
N PRO A 290 -9.64 0.26 -19.02
CA PRO A 290 -9.99 1.04 -17.85
C PRO A 290 -10.64 0.19 -16.74
N ALA A 291 -9.92 -0.06 -15.66
CA ALA A 291 -10.44 -0.78 -14.50
C ALA A 291 -11.21 0.15 -13.54
N ASN A 292 -12.26 -0.37 -12.91
CA ASN A 292 -13.10 0.35 -11.94
C ASN A 292 -13.77 1.63 -12.50
N THR A 293 -14.08 1.65 -13.80
CA THR A 293 -14.71 2.80 -14.48
C THR A 293 -16.19 2.98 -14.19
N GLN A 294 -16.85 1.95 -13.63
CA GLN A 294 -18.29 1.82 -13.40
C GLN A 294 -19.03 3.18 -13.38
N ASN A 295 -19.69 3.47 -14.50
CA ASN A 295 -20.49 4.68 -14.68
C ASN A 295 -21.79 4.49 -13.89
N SER A 296 -21.99 5.31 -12.87
CA SER A 296 -23.27 5.44 -12.17
C SER A 296 -23.77 6.86 -12.34
N LYS A 297 -25.10 7.04 -12.35
CA LYS A 297 -25.74 8.37 -12.36
C LYS A 297 -25.32 9.28 -11.19
N HIS A 298 -24.67 8.70 -10.16
CA HIS A 298 -24.22 9.39 -8.96
C HIS A 298 -22.71 9.61 -8.90
N LYS A 299 -21.97 9.21 -9.96
CA LYS A 299 -20.53 9.43 -10.07
C LYS A 299 -20.28 10.90 -10.40
N LEU A 300 -19.56 11.59 -9.54
CA LEU A 300 -19.16 12.96 -9.80
C LEU A 300 -17.98 12.95 -10.79
N SER A 301 -18.17 13.51 -11.98
CA SER A 301 -17.14 13.57 -13.03
C SER A 301 -16.12 14.68 -12.78
N LEU A 302 -16.59 15.83 -12.28
CA LEU A 302 -15.76 17.00 -11.97
C LEU A 302 -16.17 17.62 -10.63
N PRO A 303 -15.21 18.06 -9.79
CA PRO A 303 -15.54 18.80 -8.57
C PRO A 303 -16.01 20.22 -8.89
N PRO A 304 -16.83 20.87 -8.03
CA PRO A 304 -17.12 22.29 -8.16
C PRO A 304 -15.85 23.15 -8.17
N CYS A 305 -15.76 24.15 -9.06
CA CYS A 305 -14.52 24.94 -9.25
C CYS A 305 -13.99 25.58 -7.95
N GLN A 306 -14.87 26.08 -7.09
CA GLN A 306 -14.48 26.66 -5.79
C GLN A 306 -13.76 25.65 -4.90
N ILE A 307 -14.20 24.38 -4.90
CA ILE A 307 -13.56 23.31 -4.13
C ILE A 307 -12.25 22.90 -4.79
N GLN A 308 -12.20 22.82 -6.11
CA GLN A 308 -10.95 22.54 -6.83
C GLN A 308 -9.86 23.55 -6.51
N SER A 309 -10.18 24.85 -6.55
CA SER A 309 -9.21 25.90 -6.23
C SER A 309 -8.68 25.80 -4.80
N LYS A 310 -9.54 25.54 -3.82
CA LYS A 310 -9.12 25.32 -2.42
C LYS A 310 -8.20 24.12 -2.26
N LEU A 311 -8.52 23.01 -2.92
CA LEU A 311 -7.71 21.79 -2.86
C LEU A 311 -6.39 21.94 -3.61
N SER A 312 -6.39 22.62 -4.75
CA SER A 312 -5.18 22.97 -5.49
C SER A 312 -4.20 23.72 -4.60
N THR A 313 -4.67 24.78 -3.92
CA THR A 313 -3.83 25.53 -2.98
C THR A 313 -3.39 24.66 -1.79
N ALA A 314 -4.24 23.76 -1.31
CA ALA A 314 -3.86 22.85 -0.22
C ALA A 314 -2.72 21.88 -0.59
N PHE A 315 -2.63 21.48 -1.87
CA PHE A 315 -1.61 20.56 -2.37
C PHE A 315 -0.41 21.24 -3.02
N GLU A 316 -0.45 22.55 -3.25
CA GLU A 316 0.54 23.31 -4.02
C GLU A 316 1.96 23.08 -3.52
N LYS A 317 2.23 23.34 -2.23
CA LYS A 317 3.54 23.12 -1.62
C LYS A 317 4.01 21.67 -1.73
N ALA A 318 3.12 20.71 -1.47
CA ALA A 318 3.47 19.30 -1.55
C ALA A 318 3.81 18.84 -2.99
N ASN A 319 3.17 19.44 -3.99
CA ASN A 319 3.46 19.20 -5.40
C ASN A 319 4.78 19.85 -5.81
N GLU A 320 5.09 21.07 -5.34
CA GLU A 320 6.39 21.71 -5.55
C GLU A 320 7.53 20.83 -5.01
N ASP A 321 7.41 20.39 -3.75
CA ASP A 321 8.39 19.51 -3.11
C ASP A 321 8.55 18.17 -3.86
N LEU A 322 7.47 17.66 -4.44
CA LEU A 322 7.51 16.48 -5.30
C LEU A 322 8.30 16.76 -6.57
N TYR A 323 8.03 17.84 -7.29
CA TYR A 323 8.75 18.15 -8.53
C TYR A 323 10.22 18.44 -8.28
N GLU A 324 10.55 19.12 -7.18
CA GLU A 324 11.93 19.31 -6.75
C GLU A 324 12.61 17.96 -6.52
N LEU A 325 12.00 17.06 -5.72
CA LEU A 325 12.51 15.72 -5.48
C LEU A 325 12.71 14.92 -6.78
N LEU A 326 11.80 15.04 -7.73
CA LEU A 326 11.87 14.32 -9.01
C LEU A 326 12.84 14.93 -10.01
N SER A 327 13.15 16.22 -9.90
CA SER A 327 14.10 16.87 -10.80
C SER A 327 15.50 16.26 -10.74
N THR A 328 15.89 15.75 -9.56
CA THR A 328 17.18 15.09 -9.32
C THR A 328 17.19 13.60 -9.63
N LYS A 329 16.03 12.98 -9.86
CA LYS A 329 15.90 11.55 -10.17
C LYS A 329 15.98 11.35 -11.68
N ILE A 330 17.14 10.98 -12.19
CA ILE A 330 17.39 10.78 -13.64
C ILE A 330 17.25 9.33 -14.10
N GLU A 331 17.20 8.39 -13.16
CA GLU A 331 17.03 6.95 -13.43
C GLU A 331 15.68 6.45 -12.90
N PRO A 332 15.07 5.42 -13.49
CA PRO A 332 15.58 4.69 -14.65
C PRO A 332 15.32 5.45 -15.96
N SER A 333 16.17 5.27 -16.97
CA SER A 333 16.13 6.03 -18.24
C SER A 333 14.80 6.03 -19.01
N MET A 334 13.91 5.05 -18.79
CA MET A 334 12.57 5.03 -19.39
C MET A 334 11.52 5.79 -18.57
N GLU A 335 11.85 6.32 -17.40
CA GLU A 335 10.97 7.22 -16.65
C GLU A 335 10.80 8.55 -17.39
N GLN A 336 9.66 9.21 -17.21
CA GLN A 336 9.44 10.52 -17.80
C GLN A 336 10.24 11.58 -17.05
N HIS A 337 11.17 12.26 -17.73
CA HIS A 337 11.98 13.35 -17.17
C HIS A 337 11.89 14.64 -18.02
N PRO A 338 11.66 15.82 -17.42
CA PRO A 338 11.20 15.98 -16.02
C PRO A 338 9.82 15.35 -15.84
N PHE A 339 9.50 14.93 -14.61
CA PHE A 339 8.17 14.38 -14.32
C PHE A 339 7.09 15.42 -14.64
N PRO A 340 6.01 15.06 -15.36
CA PRO A 340 5.03 16.04 -15.84
C PRO A 340 4.32 16.70 -14.67
N LYS A 341 4.18 18.03 -14.76
CA LYS A 341 3.39 18.78 -13.79
C LYS A 341 1.93 18.33 -13.87
N PHE A 342 1.29 18.24 -12.72
CA PHE A 342 -0.10 17.86 -12.64
C PHE A 342 -0.96 19.00 -13.19
N VAL A 343 -1.82 18.67 -14.14
CA VAL A 343 -2.75 19.62 -14.76
C VAL A 343 -4.12 19.45 -14.13
N LEU A 344 -4.57 20.48 -13.42
CA LEU A 344 -5.92 20.55 -12.88
C LEU A 344 -6.93 20.80 -13.99
N SER A 345 -8.18 20.37 -13.78
CA SER A 345 -9.24 20.63 -14.75
C SER A 345 -9.53 22.13 -14.92
N ASN A 346 -10.20 22.51 -16.00
CA ASN A 346 -10.37 23.89 -16.51
C ASN A 346 -10.90 24.94 -15.52
N CYS A 347 -11.35 24.56 -14.33
CA CYS A 347 -11.82 25.44 -13.27
C CYS A 347 -10.75 26.37 -12.66
N THR A 348 -9.45 26.11 -12.87
CA THR A 348 -8.35 26.91 -12.29
C THR A 348 -7.64 27.81 -13.30
N ALA A 349 -8.08 27.84 -14.56
CA ALA A 349 -7.48 28.64 -15.64
C ALA A 349 -7.53 30.19 -15.42
N GLY A 350 -8.05 30.66 -14.27
CA GLY A 350 -8.10 32.07 -13.88
C GLY A 350 -6.92 32.59 -13.05
N LYS A 351 -5.93 31.76 -12.69
CA LYS A 351 -4.67 32.23 -12.09
C LYS A 351 -3.55 32.22 -13.14
N SER A 352 -3.49 33.32 -13.89
CA SER A 352 -2.28 33.84 -14.55
C SER A 352 -1.50 32.91 -15.48
N ILE A 353 -2.02 32.71 -16.70
CA ILE A 353 -1.14 32.73 -17.88
C ILE A 353 -1.00 34.21 -18.23
N ILE A 354 0.11 34.84 -17.81
CA ILE A 354 0.57 36.07 -18.47
C ILE A 354 0.94 35.61 -19.88
N LYS A 355 0.03 35.86 -20.82
CA LYS A 355 0.28 35.71 -22.25
C LYS A 355 1.34 36.74 -22.62
N SER A 356 2.58 36.29 -22.83
CA SER A 356 3.52 37.02 -23.65
C SER A 356 3.20 36.75 -25.12
N GLY A 357 2.85 37.80 -25.86
CA GLY A 357 3.23 37.92 -27.26
C GLY A 357 2.34 37.24 -28.29
N THR A 358 1.68 38.10 -29.06
CA THR A 358 0.90 37.89 -30.29
C THR A 358 1.72 37.41 -31.48
N ALA A 359 1.13 36.56 -32.32
CA ALA A 359 1.01 36.68 -33.79
C ALA A 359 0.18 35.46 -34.27
N GLU A 360 -1.08 35.63 -34.65
CA GLU A 360 -1.53 35.92 -36.02
C GLU A 360 -1.62 34.64 -36.87
N GLU A 361 -2.88 34.25 -37.19
CA GLU A 361 -3.35 33.38 -38.28
C GLU A 361 -2.79 31.93 -38.34
N ILE A 362 -3.58 30.90 -38.64
CA ILE A 362 -4.20 30.63 -39.93
C ILE A 362 -5.23 29.49 -39.74
N LEU A 363 -6.37 29.64 -40.41
CA LEU A 363 -7.34 28.58 -40.73
C LEU A 363 -6.66 27.31 -41.27
N LEU A 364 -6.95 26.15 -40.67
CA LEU A 364 -7.51 24.94 -41.30
C LEU A 364 -7.73 23.84 -40.25
#